data_AF-A0A7K9VRL1-F1
#
_entry.id   AF-A0A7K9VRL1-F1
#
_cell.length_a   1.000
_cell.length_b   1.000
_cell.length_c   1.000
_cell.angle_alpha   90.00
_cell.angle_beta   90.00
_cell.angle_gamma   90.00
#
_symmetry.space_group_name_H-M   'P 1'
#
loop_
_entity.id
_entity.type
_entity.pdbx_description
1 polymer ?
#
loop_
_entity_poly.entity_id
_entity_poly.type
_entity_poly.pdbx_seq_one_letter_code
_entity_poly.pdbx_strand_id
1 'polypeptide(L)'
;RSFGSLTLGLVLASIYGLLVLLVQGHNVWYCLSITVILGAGLGLGMAFSTKTRMIVLLALPHFFTKEGKVMIMMLALCLTVQGPGTNLLHNISQVAKALSCGAELAQNQTAERLQRAKEPLLNLQNKIKDIGQNAKVVGDRVRKFMRSIMDSTRHVARALRNVWRWLAKVGNVCNRELGSPQGSCMRYMDKAKDRCERALPLFFHICYVVLSFKVLCHLVNTLAVMFCTIPQYIQTFIRTNVAGPLTDALDRVRAEFEFNISVVHHFNVSLNASKSLGEVSADMMEAVYRHMEPYHRVLELFSYISFLAILYLFYQAVRYRRRYLRDDTFDNVYITRRFVELDLRCAEQGRPTVLPLSALERGRYIPPGALWLSKKERQQYGLQLFGFLRHVLLGLSIILADYSIFWLLDLFRHQLSAEIIARAPSTMTISVNGSGYTSEIFQDLVSAFNALQEGKVSVLSQVCLIEPVEPDHSTYITIGILYGVWLFISVFGSYMARLRRAVCAAYFPSREQERLAFLHNIIRARREWLAFAMCQGGTQRLADTGKSRLFLILISR
;
A
#
# COMPACT_ATOMS: atom_id res chain seq x y z
N ARG A 1 20.97 49.44 46.87
CA ARG A 1 20.29 49.32 45.55
C ARG A 1 21.37 48.96 44.51
N SER A 2 21.09 48.09 43.54
CA SER A 2 22.10 47.68 42.54
C SER A 2 21.53 47.87 41.13
N PHE A 3 22.04 48.88 40.42
CA PHE A 3 21.63 49.16 39.04
C PHE A 3 21.97 47.99 38.10
N GLY A 4 23.15 47.37 38.28
CA GLY A 4 23.54 46.18 37.53
C GLY A 4 22.64 44.95 37.76
N SER A 5 22.00 44.85 38.93
CA SER A 5 21.05 43.76 39.21
C SER A 5 19.67 44.02 38.61
N LEU A 6 19.27 45.29 38.50
CA LEU A 6 18.04 45.70 37.81
C LEU A 6 18.13 45.37 36.31
N THR A 7 19.22 45.78 35.67
CA THR A 7 19.45 45.53 34.24
C THR A 7 19.50 44.03 33.94
N LEU A 8 20.20 43.23 34.77
CA LEU A 8 20.19 41.78 34.64
C LEU A 8 18.78 41.18 34.76
N GLY A 9 17.97 41.65 35.71
CA GLY A 9 16.59 41.21 35.88
C GLY A 9 15.71 41.49 34.66
N LEU A 10 15.86 42.68 34.05
CA LEU A 10 15.16 43.06 32.83
C LEU A 10 15.60 42.22 31.62
N VAL A 11 16.91 42.05 31.43
CA VAL A 11 17.46 41.22 30.33
C VAL A 11 16.94 39.79 30.40
N LEU A 12 16.89 39.19 31.59
CA LEU A 12 16.37 37.83 31.76
C LEU A 12 14.88 37.73 31.40
N ALA A 13 14.09 38.74 31.77
CA ALA A 13 12.67 38.77 31.40
C ALA A 13 12.51 38.94 29.87
N SER A 14 13.30 39.82 29.24
CA SER A 14 13.29 40.01 27.79
C SER A 14 13.70 38.75 27.02
N ILE A 15 14.74 38.03 27.48
CA ILE A 15 15.16 36.76 26.88
C ILE A 15 14.03 35.72 26.96
N TYR A 16 13.36 35.59 28.12
CA TYR A 16 12.24 34.68 28.27
C TYR A 16 11.08 35.04 27.33
N GLY A 17 10.74 36.33 27.22
CA GLY A 17 9.73 36.80 26.29
C GLY A 17 10.02 36.51 24.83
N LEU A 18 11.26 36.77 24.42
CA LEU A 18 11.71 36.50 23.05
C LEU A 18 11.66 35.00 22.76
N LEU A 19 12.04 34.16 23.73
CA LEU A 19 11.92 32.71 23.60
C LEU A 19 10.46 32.28 23.42
N VAL A 20 9.54 32.79 24.24
CA VAL A 20 8.10 32.48 24.12
C VAL A 20 7.55 32.94 22.77
N LEU A 21 7.92 34.13 22.32
CA LEU A 21 7.46 34.70 21.05
C LEU A 21 7.99 33.93 19.83
N LEU A 22 9.29 33.68 19.76
CA LEU A 22 9.93 33.03 18.61
C LEU A 22 9.65 31.53 18.54
N VAL A 23 9.51 30.86 19.68
CA VAL A 23 9.42 29.39 19.72
C VAL A 23 7.98 28.90 19.85
N GLN A 24 7.13 29.61 20.59
CA GLN A 24 5.76 29.14 20.87
C GLN A 24 4.70 29.84 20.00
N GLY A 25 5.08 30.83 19.17
CA GLY A 25 4.19 31.50 18.23
C GLY A 25 2.96 32.15 18.87
N HIS A 26 3.00 32.44 20.17
CA HIS A 26 1.87 33.03 20.88
C HIS A 26 1.61 34.48 20.44
N ASN A 27 0.37 34.94 20.65
CA ASN A 27 -0.02 36.31 20.31
C ASN A 27 0.97 37.32 20.93
N VAL A 28 1.42 38.28 20.11
CA VAL A 28 2.43 39.29 20.49
C VAL A 28 2.01 40.04 21.76
N TRP A 29 0.72 40.33 21.92
CA TRP A 29 0.18 41.00 23.11
C TRP A 29 0.33 40.18 24.40
N TYR A 30 0.13 38.87 24.32
CA TYR A 30 0.32 37.96 25.45
C TYR A 30 1.80 37.92 25.86
N CYS A 31 2.70 37.76 24.89
CA CYS A 31 4.15 37.74 25.12
C CYS A 31 4.62 39.05 25.76
N LEU A 32 4.18 40.19 25.22
CA LEU A 32 4.53 41.52 25.70
C LEU A 32 4.04 41.73 27.15
N SER A 33 2.80 41.34 27.44
CA SER A 33 2.21 41.46 28.77
C SER A 33 3.00 40.65 29.82
N ILE A 34 3.35 39.40 29.49
CA ILE A 34 4.16 38.54 30.37
C ILE A 34 5.55 39.12 30.58
N THR A 35 6.22 39.60 29.53
CA THR A 35 7.55 40.22 29.68
C THR A 35 7.54 41.43 30.58
N VAL A 36 6.51 42.28 30.48
CA VAL A 36 6.41 43.50 31.30
C VAL A 36 6.16 43.14 32.75
N ILE A 37 5.23 42.21 33.03
CA ILE A 37 4.93 41.76 34.41
C ILE A 37 6.17 41.08 35.02
N LEU A 38 6.78 40.14 34.28
CA LEU A 38 7.96 39.42 34.73
C LEU A 38 9.16 40.36 34.90
N GLY A 39 9.33 41.31 33.98
CA GLY A 39 10.39 42.32 34.01
C GLY A 39 10.25 43.28 35.18
N ALA A 40 9.03 43.74 35.50
CA ALA A 40 8.77 44.54 36.68
C ALA A 40 9.06 43.75 37.96
N GLY A 41 8.55 42.51 38.07
CA GLY A 41 8.75 41.66 39.24
C GLY A 41 10.22 41.27 39.48
N LEU A 42 10.89 40.71 38.45
CA LEU A 42 12.31 40.33 38.54
C LEU A 42 13.21 41.55 38.65
N GLY A 43 12.97 42.60 37.86
CA GLY A 43 13.79 43.82 37.86
C GLY A 43 13.75 44.52 39.22
N LEU A 44 12.56 44.85 39.72
CA LEU A 44 12.40 45.50 41.02
C LEU A 44 12.87 44.56 42.16
N GLY A 45 12.52 43.27 42.10
CA GLY A 45 12.96 42.28 43.07
C GLY A 45 14.48 42.19 43.18
N MET A 46 15.19 42.15 42.05
CA MET A 46 16.66 42.14 41.98
C MET A 46 17.29 43.45 42.48
N ALA A 47 16.64 44.59 42.21
CA ALA A 47 17.14 45.91 42.58
C ALA A 47 17.10 46.16 44.09
N PHE A 48 15.98 45.79 44.74
CA PHE A 48 15.69 46.15 46.13
C PHE A 48 15.90 45.00 47.14
N SER A 49 15.70 43.74 46.77
CA SER A 49 15.81 42.60 47.70
C SER A 49 17.10 41.81 47.52
N THR A 50 17.95 41.79 48.55
CA THR A 50 19.18 40.97 48.57
C THR A 50 18.88 39.46 48.54
N LYS A 51 17.79 39.04 49.20
CA LYS A 51 17.33 37.64 49.19
C LYS A 51 16.90 37.20 47.79
N THR A 52 16.10 38.03 47.12
CA THR A 52 15.64 37.74 45.74
C THR A 52 16.82 37.73 44.79
N ARG A 53 17.75 38.69 44.93
CA ARG A 53 18.98 38.75 44.14
C ARG A 53 19.81 37.48 44.22
N MET A 54 20.06 37.00 45.43
CA MET A 54 20.82 35.78 45.64
C MET A 54 20.12 34.57 45.01
N ILE A 55 18.80 34.43 45.17
CA ILE A 55 18.07 33.28 44.64
C ILE A 55 18.10 33.28 43.10
N VAL A 56 17.88 34.43 42.46
CA VAL A 56 17.94 34.55 40.99
C VAL A 56 19.36 34.26 40.48
N LEU A 57 20.40 34.85 41.08
CA LEU A 57 21.79 34.57 40.73
C LEU A 57 22.18 33.09 40.93
N LEU A 58 21.55 32.41 41.89
CA LEU A 58 21.73 30.98 42.13
C LEU A 58 20.89 30.11 41.19
N ALA A 59 19.76 30.61 40.68
CA ALA A 59 18.91 29.91 39.72
C ALA A 59 19.52 29.90 38.31
N LEU A 60 20.24 30.95 37.91
CA LEU A 60 20.86 31.04 36.58
C LEU A 60 21.75 29.84 36.23
N PRO A 61 22.72 29.42 37.08
CA PRO A 61 23.56 28.28 36.74
C PRO A 61 22.82 26.94 36.80
N HIS A 62 21.64 26.86 37.43
CA HIS A 62 20.80 25.64 37.37
C HIS A 62 20.23 25.42 35.97
N PHE A 63 19.95 26.47 35.20
CA PHE A 63 19.56 26.34 33.80
C PHE A 63 20.66 25.64 32.98
N PHE A 64 21.93 25.96 33.23
CA PHE A 64 23.07 25.34 32.57
C PHE A 64 23.43 23.93 33.09
N THR A 65 22.58 23.31 33.91
CA THR A 65 22.81 21.95 34.44
C THR A 65 21.89 20.92 33.76
N LYS A 66 21.64 19.78 34.39
CA LYS A 66 20.83 18.69 33.80
C LYS A 66 19.40 19.13 33.49
N GLU A 67 18.83 19.99 34.32
CA GLU A 67 17.42 20.38 34.22
C GLU A 67 17.13 21.18 32.94
N GLY A 68 17.91 22.24 32.68
CA GLY A 68 17.73 23.02 31.44
C GLY A 68 18.13 22.27 30.17
N LYS A 69 19.05 21.30 30.26
CA LYS A 69 19.38 20.39 29.14
C LYS A 69 18.16 19.61 28.68
N VAL A 70 17.41 19.03 29.62
CA VAL A 70 16.21 18.26 29.30
C VAL A 70 15.17 19.14 28.61
N MET A 71 14.99 20.38 29.07
CA MET A 71 14.06 21.32 28.42
C MET A 71 14.45 21.64 26.98
N ILE A 72 15.72 22.00 26.75
CA ILE A 72 16.20 22.36 25.40
C ILE A 72 16.18 21.14 24.48
N MET A 73 16.55 19.97 24.98
CA MET A 73 16.48 18.71 24.24
C MET A 73 15.04 18.40 23.80
N MET A 74 14.07 18.49 24.71
CA MET A 74 12.65 18.25 24.38
C MET A 74 12.13 19.27 23.37
N LEU A 75 12.51 20.54 23.52
CA LEU A 75 12.12 21.60 22.60
C LEU A 75 12.71 21.39 21.20
N ALA A 76 14.01 21.09 21.11
CA ALA A 76 14.68 20.79 19.84
C ALA A 76 14.06 19.57 19.15
N LEU A 77 13.73 18.52 19.91
CA LEU A 77 13.06 17.33 19.38
C LEU A 77 11.67 17.66 18.83
N CYS A 78 10.86 18.42 19.57
CA CYS A 78 9.52 18.80 19.12
C CYS A 78 9.58 19.64 17.84
N LEU A 79 10.46 20.64 17.78
CA LEU A 79 10.64 21.47 16.59
C LEU A 79 11.17 20.67 15.40
N THR A 80 12.04 19.70 15.61
CA THR A 80 12.54 18.83 14.52
C THR A 80 11.44 17.97 13.92
N VAL A 81 10.50 17.49 14.75
CA VAL A 81 9.35 16.69 14.27
C VAL A 81 8.28 17.59 13.62
N GLN A 82 7.97 18.73 14.20
CA GLN A 82 6.96 19.66 13.68
C GLN A 82 7.41 20.42 12.43
N GLY A 83 8.70 20.76 12.31
CA GLY A 83 9.24 21.39 11.11
C GLY A 83 9.63 20.33 10.07
N PRO A 84 10.91 19.92 10.02
CA PRO A 84 11.41 18.94 9.05
C PRO A 84 10.57 17.66 8.94
N GLY A 85 10.15 17.10 10.08
CA GLY A 85 9.36 15.86 10.10
C GLY A 85 7.98 16.01 9.44
N THR A 86 7.34 17.17 9.58
CA THR A 86 6.05 17.46 8.95
C THR A 86 6.21 17.78 7.48
N ASN A 87 7.25 18.53 7.10
CA ASN A 87 7.56 18.81 5.70
C ASN A 87 7.88 17.53 4.93
N LEU A 88 8.68 16.64 5.52
CA LEU A 88 8.95 15.31 4.99
C LEU A 88 7.66 14.53 4.73
N LEU A 89 6.76 14.49 5.72
CA LEU A 89 5.52 13.74 5.64
C LEU A 89 4.53 14.36 4.64
N HIS A 90 4.53 15.68 4.49
CA HIS A 90 3.78 16.39 3.46
C HIS A 90 4.29 16.06 2.05
N ASN A 91 5.60 16.08 1.85
CA ASN A 91 6.22 15.69 0.58
C ASN A 91 5.92 14.23 0.21
N ILE A 92 5.92 13.31 1.18
CA ILE A 92 5.48 11.92 0.97
C ILE A 92 4.00 11.86 0.57
N SER A 93 3.15 12.67 1.19
CA SER A 93 1.72 12.76 0.83
C SER A 93 1.53 13.26 -0.62
N GLN A 94 2.34 14.22 -1.07
CA GLN A 94 2.30 14.70 -2.47
C GLN A 94 2.63 13.59 -3.46
N VAL A 95 3.59 12.72 -3.15
CA VAL A 95 3.87 11.52 -3.97
C VAL A 95 2.66 10.61 -4.06
N ALA A 96 2.05 10.32 -2.91
CA ALA A 96 0.88 9.45 -2.88
C ALA A 96 -0.30 10.03 -3.66
N LYS A 97 -0.51 11.35 -3.58
CA LYS A 97 -1.52 12.07 -4.37
C LYS A 97 -1.23 11.99 -5.86
N ALA A 98 0.02 12.22 -6.28
CA ALA A 98 0.42 12.12 -7.68
C ALA A 98 0.28 10.69 -8.24
N LEU A 99 0.64 9.67 -7.45
CA LEU A 99 0.43 8.26 -7.82
C LEU A 99 -1.06 7.93 -7.97
N SER A 100 -1.90 8.44 -7.06
CA SER A 100 -3.35 8.24 -7.12
C SER A 100 -3.95 8.89 -8.38
N CYS A 101 -3.55 10.13 -8.68
CA CYS A 101 -3.94 10.85 -9.89
C CYS A 101 -3.47 10.12 -11.16
N GLY A 102 -2.22 9.63 -11.18
CA GLY A 102 -1.67 8.87 -12.30
C GLY A 102 -2.44 7.56 -12.55
N ALA A 103 -2.85 6.86 -11.50
CA ALA A 103 -3.68 5.67 -11.61
C ALA A 103 -5.08 6.00 -12.18
N GLU A 104 -5.67 7.14 -11.78
CA GLU A 104 -6.99 7.58 -12.26
C GLU A 104 -6.94 7.97 -13.73
N LEU A 105 -5.90 8.72 -14.11
CA LEU A 105 -5.67 9.08 -15.50
C LEU A 105 -5.45 7.84 -16.37
N ALA A 106 -4.64 6.88 -15.91
CA ALA A 106 -4.42 5.63 -16.62
C ALA A 106 -5.73 4.82 -16.77
N GLN A 107 -6.58 4.79 -15.74
CA GLN A 107 -7.88 4.12 -15.80
C GLN A 107 -8.82 4.79 -16.80
N ASN A 108 -8.96 6.12 -16.75
CA ASN A 108 -9.83 6.89 -17.65
C ASN A 108 -9.37 6.76 -19.11
N GLN A 109 -8.06 6.87 -19.37
CA GLN A 109 -7.51 6.65 -20.71
C GLN A 109 -7.73 5.22 -21.21
N THR A 110 -7.59 4.22 -20.34
CA THR A 110 -7.86 2.82 -20.69
C THR A 110 -9.33 2.60 -21.02
N ALA A 111 -10.24 3.18 -20.24
CA ALA A 111 -11.68 3.09 -20.47
C ALA A 111 -12.10 3.76 -21.80
N GLU A 112 -11.59 4.95 -22.09
CA GLU A 112 -11.86 5.65 -23.35
C GLU A 112 -11.36 4.86 -24.57
N ARG A 113 -10.16 4.25 -24.47
CA ARG A 113 -9.60 3.40 -25.53
C ARG A 113 -10.43 2.15 -25.77
N LEU A 114 -10.85 1.50 -24.69
CA LEU A 114 -11.70 0.33 -24.77
C LEU A 114 -13.07 0.66 -25.39
N GLN A 115 -13.59 1.86 -25.12
CA GLN A 115 -14.81 2.36 -25.75
C GLN A 115 -14.61 2.62 -27.25
N ARG A 116 -13.49 3.23 -27.67
CA ARG A 116 -13.17 3.42 -29.10
C ARG A 116 -12.94 2.10 -29.84
N ALA A 117 -12.36 1.09 -29.20
CA ALA A 117 -12.19 -0.23 -29.79
C ALA A 117 -13.50 -1.02 -29.93
N LYS A 118 -14.54 -0.65 -29.17
CA LYS A 118 -15.85 -1.31 -29.22
C LYS A 118 -16.63 -1.01 -30.50
N GLU A 119 -16.50 0.20 -31.05
CA GLU A 119 -17.25 0.66 -32.23
C GLU A 119 -17.01 -0.21 -33.48
N PRO A 120 -15.76 -0.50 -33.92
CA PRO A 120 -15.52 -1.39 -35.06
C PRO A 120 -15.96 -2.83 -34.79
N LEU A 121 -15.90 -3.30 -33.54
CA LEU A 121 -16.41 -4.63 -33.16
C LEU A 121 -17.93 -4.74 -33.28
N LEU A 122 -18.67 -3.67 -32.94
CA LEU A 122 -20.12 -3.60 -33.14
C LEU A 122 -20.48 -3.57 -34.64
N ASN A 123 -19.71 -2.87 -35.47
CA ASN A 123 -19.90 -2.87 -36.93
C ASN A 123 -19.67 -4.26 -37.53
N LEU A 124 -18.60 -4.95 -37.12
CA LEU A 124 -18.35 -6.34 -37.51
C LEU A 124 -19.51 -7.26 -37.11
N GLN A 125 -20.06 -7.10 -35.90
CA GLN A 125 -21.20 -7.87 -35.43
C GLN A 125 -22.43 -7.67 -36.32
N ASN A 126 -22.74 -6.41 -36.68
CA ASN A 126 -23.86 -6.10 -37.56
C ASN A 126 -23.69 -6.76 -38.93
N LYS A 127 -22.48 -6.72 -39.51
CA LYS A 127 -22.17 -7.41 -40.77
C LYS A 127 -22.38 -8.92 -40.68
N ILE A 128 -21.89 -9.57 -39.62
CA ILE A 128 -22.11 -11.02 -39.41
C ILE A 128 -23.60 -11.35 -39.28
N LYS A 129 -24.35 -10.50 -38.59
CA LYS A 129 -25.81 -10.64 -38.46
C LYS A 129 -26.49 -10.53 -39.83
N ASP A 130 -26.06 -9.62 -40.69
CA ASP A 130 -26.60 -9.45 -42.04
C ASP A 130 -26.31 -10.65 -42.95
N ILE A 131 -25.11 -11.25 -42.88
CA ILE A 131 -24.82 -12.54 -43.56
C ILE A 131 -25.78 -13.61 -43.07
N GLY A 132 -25.94 -13.72 -41.75
CA GLY A 132 -26.84 -14.70 -41.14
C GLY A 132 -28.29 -14.51 -41.60
N GLN A 133 -28.75 -13.27 -41.71
CA GLN A 133 -30.08 -12.95 -42.23
C GLN A 133 -30.20 -13.29 -43.72
N ASN A 134 -29.22 -12.94 -44.54
CA ASN A 134 -29.21 -13.28 -45.97
C ASN A 134 -29.18 -14.80 -46.19
N ALA A 135 -28.36 -15.53 -45.44
CA ALA A 135 -28.32 -16.99 -45.46
C ALA A 135 -29.67 -17.60 -45.02
N LYS A 136 -30.33 -17.01 -44.01
CA LYS A 136 -31.68 -17.41 -43.59
C LYS A 136 -32.71 -17.19 -44.70
N VAL A 137 -32.68 -16.06 -45.41
CA VAL A 137 -33.58 -15.79 -46.55
C VAL A 137 -33.39 -16.82 -47.66
N VAL A 138 -32.13 -17.18 -47.97
CA VAL A 138 -31.82 -18.25 -48.93
C VAL A 138 -32.34 -19.61 -48.44
N GLY A 139 -32.06 -19.96 -47.18
CA GLY A 139 -32.55 -21.20 -46.56
C GLY A 139 -34.07 -21.30 -46.56
N ASP A 140 -34.79 -20.21 -46.27
CA ASP A 140 -36.25 -20.15 -46.30
C ASP A 140 -36.80 -20.30 -47.72
N ARG A 141 -36.11 -19.74 -48.72
CA ARG A 141 -36.47 -19.91 -50.15
C ARG A 141 -36.32 -21.37 -50.58
N VAL A 142 -35.20 -22.01 -50.22
CA VAL A 142 -34.96 -23.44 -50.49
C VAL A 142 -35.99 -24.30 -49.77
N ARG A 143 -36.29 -24.01 -48.49
CA ARG A 143 -37.32 -24.71 -47.72
C ARG A 143 -38.71 -24.58 -48.34
N LYS A 144 -39.05 -23.40 -48.88
CA LYS A 144 -40.33 -23.18 -49.57
C LYS A 144 -40.40 -23.98 -50.88
N PHE A 145 -39.32 -24.01 -51.64
CA PHE A 145 -39.20 -24.82 -52.85
C PHE A 145 -39.31 -26.32 -52.56
N MET A 146 -38.58 -26.82 -51.56
CA MET A 146 -38.63 -28.23 -51.16
C MET A 146 -40.02 -28.66 -50.67
N ARG A 147 -40.74 -27.78 -49.95
CA ARG A 147 -42.15 -28.02 -49.58
C ARG A 147 -43.04 -28.15 -50.81
N SER A 148 -42.88 -27.28 -51.80
CA SER A 148 -43.64 -27.36 -53.06
C SER A 148 -43.38 -28.66 -53.83
N ILE A 149 -42.13 -29.12 -53.88
CA ILE A 149 -41.78 -30.43 -54.43
C ILE A 149 -42.49 -31.53 -53.66
N MET A 150 -42.33 -31.58 -52.34
CA MET A 150 -42.92 -32.61 -51.50
C MET A 150 -44.45 -32.67 -51.63
N ASP A 151 -45.13 -31.53 -51.70
CA ASP A 151 -46.58 -31.48 -51.90
C ASP A 151 -46.97 -32.01 -53.28
N SER A 152 -46.24 -31.63 -54.33
CA SER A 152 -46.43 -32.16 -55.69
C SER A 152 -46.22 -33.68 -55.74
N THR A 153 -45.16 -34.18 -55.11
CA THR A 153 -44.88 -35.62 -55.00
C THR A 153 -45.98 -36.34 -54.21
N ARG A 154 -46.51 -35.74 -53.14
CA ARG A 154 -47.66 -36.28 -52.39
C ARG A 154 -48.94 -36.29 -53.22
N HIS A 155 -49.15 -35.32 -54.11
CA HIS A 155 -50.28 -35.32 -55.04
C HIS A 155 -50.16 -36.46 -56.05
N VAL A 156 -48.98 -36.63 -56.68
CA VAL A 156 -48.70 -37.75 -57.60
C VAL A 156 -48.85 -39.09 -56.90
N ALA A 157 -48.29 -39.23 -55.68
CA ALA A 157 -48.42 -40.45 -54.89
C ALA A 157 -49.87 -40.77 -54.52
N ARG A 158 -50.70 -39.75 -54.21
CA ARG A 158 -52.15 -39.93 -53.97
C ARG A 158 -52.89 -40.35 -55.23
N ALA A 159 -52.60 -39.72 -56.37
CA ALA A 159 -53.20 -40.07 -57.66
C ALA A 159 -52.84 -41.51 -58.07
N LEU A 160 -51.55 -41.87 -58.02
CA LEU A 160 -51.08 -43.24 -58.27
C LEU A 160 -51.73 -44.24 -57.31
N ARG A 161 -51.84 -43.92 -56.01
CA ARG A 161 -52.52 -44.78 -55.04
C ARG A 161 -54.00 -44.98 -55.35
N ASN A 162 -54.68 -43.95 -55.86
CA ASN A 162 -56.09 -44.04 -56.26
C ASN A 162 -56.26 -44.88 -57.53
N VAL A 163 -55.45 -44.64 -58.56
CA VAL A 163 -55.42 -45.43 -59.81
C VAL A 163 -55.11 -46.90 -59.49
N TRP A 164 -54.18 -47.14 -58.58
CA TRP A 164 -53.81 -48.51 -58.22
C TRP A 164 -54.84 -49.22 -57.35
N ARG A 165 -55.51 -48.50 -56.42
CA ARG A 165 -56.68 -49.04 -55.70
C ARG A 165 -57.78 -49.44 -56.68
N TRP A 166 -57.97 -48.67 -57.75
CA TRP A 166 -58.90 -49.03 -58.82
C TRP A 166 -58.43 -50.29 -59.57
N LEU A 167 -57.16 -50.37 -60.00
CA LEU A 167 -56.59 -51.56 -60.65
C LEU A 167 -56.64 -52.83 -59.79
N ALA A 168 -56.38 -52.73 -58.48
CA ALA A 168 -56.53 -53.84 -57.54
C ALA A 168 -57.99 -54.29 -57.42
N LYS A 169 -58.94 -53.33 -57.45
CA LYS A 169 -60.37 -53.63 -57.49
C LYS A 169 -60.75 -54.35 -58.80
N VAL A 170 -60.20 -53.94 -59.94
CA VAL A 170 -60.37 -54.62 -61.23
C VAL A 170 -59.75 -56.03 -61.21
N GLY A 171 -58.57 -56.21 -60.63
CA GLY A 171 -57.94 -57.53 -60.45
C GLY A 171 -58.79 -58.48 -59.59
N ASN A 172 -59.38 -57.96 -58.50
CA ASN A 172 -60.31 -58.75 -57.68
C ASN A 172 -61.61 -59.09 -58.42
N VAL A 173 -62.11 -58.20 -59.30
CA VAL A 173 -63.26 -58.48 -60.17
C VAL A 173 -62.89 -59.52 -61.24
N CYS A 174 -61.70 -59.46 -61.84
CA CYS A 174 -61.22 -60.50 -62.76
C CYS A 174 -61.28 -61.88 -62.10
N ASN A 175 -60.73 -62.01 -60.89
CA ASN A 175 -60.71 -63.29 -60.17
C ASN A 175 -62.12 -63.80 -59.81
N ARG A 176 -63.10 -62.90 -59.68
CA ARG A 176 -64.46 -63.24 -59.26
C ARG A 176 -65.39 -63.59 -60.42
N GLU A 177 -65.26 -62.91 -61.57
CA GLU A 177 -66.16 -63.08 -62.72
C GLU A 177 -65.69 -64.13 -63.73
N LEU A 178 -64.38 -64.29 -63.96
CA LEU A 178 -63.87 -65.16 -65.04
C LEU A 178 -63.73 -66.65 -64.67
N GLY A 179 -63.72 -67.01 -63.39
CA GLY A 179 -63.38 -68.37 -62.96
C GLY A 179 -62.03 -68.85 -63.55
N SER A 180 -61.78 -70.15 -63.66
CA SER A 180 -60.61 -70.62 -64.43
C SER A 180 -60.90 -70.44 -65.94
N PRO A 181 -60.17 -69.58 -66.66
CA PRO A 181 -60.49 -69.26 -68.06
C PRO A 181 -60.33 -70.48 -68.98
N GLN A 182 -59.46 -71.43 -68.60
CA GLN A 182 -59.38 -72.75 -69.22
C GLN A 182 -60.73 -73.49 -69.15
N GLY A 183 -61.37 -73.57 -67.97
CA GLY A 183 -62.62 -74.33 -67.79
C GLY A 183 -63.81 -73.76 -68.57
N SER A 184 -63.87 -72.45 -68.76
CA SER A 184 -64.89 -71.82 -69.61
C SER A 184 -64.66 -72.05 -71.10
N CYS A 185 -63.41 -72.04 -71.55
CA CYS A 185 -63.07 -72.35 -72.95
C CYS A 185 -63.39 -73.80 -73.33
N MET A 186 -63.05 -74.77 -72.47
CA MET A 186 -63.40 -76.19 -72.69
C MET A 186 -64.92 -76.40 -72.83
N ARG A 187 -65.72 -75.80 -71.93
CA ARG A 187 -67.19 -75.89 -71.97
C ARG A 187 -67.81 -75.30 -73.23
N TYR A 188 -67.21 -74.24 -73.78
CA TYR A 188 -67.72 -73.63 -75.02
C TYR A 188 -67.51 -74.56 -76.22
N MET A 189 -66.33 -75.19 -76.31
CA MET A 189 -66.01 -76.17 -77.36
C MET A 189 -66.91 -77.41 -77.27
N ASP A 190 -67.22 -77.89 -76.06
CA ASP A 190 -68.20 -78.95 -75.84
C ASP A 190 -69.59 -78.56 -76.36
N LYS A 191 -70.09 -77.38 -76.00
CA LYS A 191 -71.37 -76.87 -76.49
C LYS A 191 -71.40 -76.62 -78.01
N ALA A 192 -70.26 -76.31 -78.62
CA ALA A 192 -70.16 -76.13 -80.07
C ALA A 192 -70.26 -77.48 -80.80
N LYS A 193 -69.60 -78.51 -80.26
CA LYS A 193 -69.74 -79.90 -80.73
C LYS A 193 -71.17 -80.40 -80.60
N ASP A 194 -71.81 -80.21 -79.44
CA ASP A 194 -73.21 -80.63 -79.22
C ASP A 194 -74.22 -79.89 -80.12
N ARG A 195 -73.89 -78.64 -80.53
CA ARG A 195 -74.70 -77.90 -81.52
C ARG A 195 -74.49 -78.42 -82.94
N CYS A 196 -73.27 -78.79 -83.29
CA CYS A 196 -72.96 -79.40 -84.57
C CYS A 196 -73.67 -80.76 -84.73
N GLU A 197 -73.62 -81.63 -83.70
CA GLU A 197 -74.29 -82.94 -83.74
C GLU A 197 -75.80 -82.82 -83.93
N ARG A 198 -76.42 -81.80 -83.30
CA ARG A 198 -77.86 -81.53 -83.48
C ARG A 198 -78.22 -80.98 -84.87
N ALA A 199 -77.31 -80.25 -85.51
CA ALA A 199 -77.56 -79.67 -86.83
C ALA A 199 -77.34 -80.67 -87.99
N LEU A 200 -76.47 -81.67 -87.81
CA LEU A 200 -76.07 -82.64 -88.83
C LEU A 200 -76.19 -84.10 -88.31
N PRO A 201 -77.41 -84.62 -88.08
CA PRO A 201 -77.62 -85.93 -87.47
C PRO A 201 -77.09 -87.11 -88.30
N LEU A 202 -77.11 -87.01 -89.64
CA LEU A 202 -76.60 -88.05 -90.55
C LEU A 202 -75.07 -88.10 -90.67
N PHE A 203 -74.37 -87.00 -90.32
CA PHE A 203 -72.90 -86.88 -90.45
C PHE A 203 -72.24 -86.46 -89.13
N PHE A 204 -72.70 -87.00 -88.01
CA PHE A 204 -72.25 -86.62 -86.67
C PHE A 204 -70.74 -86.76 -86.45
N HIS A 205 -70.08 -87.69 -87.15
CA HIS A 205 -68.63 -87.90 -87.06
C HIS A 205 -67.79 -86.66 -87.40
N ILE A 206 -68.27 -85.79 -88.31
CA ILE A 206 -67.53 -84.59 -88.73
C ILE A 206 -67.43 -83.57 -87.57
N CYS A 207 -68.38 -83.57 -86.64
CA CYS A 207 -68.44 -82.65 -85.51
C CYS A 207 -67.35 -82.88 -84.46
N TYR A 208 -66.65 -84.03 -84.48
CA TYR A 208 -65.53 -84.30 -83.57
C TYR A 208 -64.31 -83.43 -83.84
N VAL A 209 -64.15 -82.87 -85.06
CA VAL A 209 -63.07 -81.91 -85.36
C VAL A 209 -63.10 -80.70 -84.43
N VAL A 210 -64.27 -80.29 -83.93
CA VAL A 210 -64.41 -79.19 -82.97
C VAL A 210 -63.67 -79.47 -81.65
N LEU A 211 -63.57 -80.75 -81.24
CA LEU A 211 -62.82 -81.13 -80.04
C LEU A 211 -61.30 -81.00 -80.22
N SER A 212 -60.77 -81.16 -81.43
CA SER A 212 -59.33 -80.98 -81.69
C SER A 212 -58.85 -79.57 -81.36
N PHE A 213 -59.74 -78.57 -81.46
CA PHE A 213 -59.45 -77.19 -81.08
C PHE A 213 -59.41 -76.95 -79.56
N LYS A 214 -59.77 -77.92 -78.71
CA LYS A 214 -59.64 -77.79 -77.23
C LYS A 214 -58.21 -77.56 -76.77
N VAL A 215 -57.20 -77.97 -77.55
CA VAL A 215 -55.79 -77.72 -77.23
C VAL A 215 -55.50 -76.22 -77.12
N LEU A 216 -56.15 -75.36 -77.91
CA LEU A 216 -55.98 -73.91 -77.80
C LEU A 216 -56.45 -73.36 -76.43
N CYS A 217 -57.38 -74.03 -75.76
CA CYS A 217 -57.87 -73.57 -74.47
C CYS A 217 -56.84 -73.70 -73.33
N HIS A 218 -55.82 -74.55 -73.47
CA HIS A 218 -54.72 -74.63 -72.50
C HIS A 218 -53.81 -73.39 -72.54
N LEU A 219 -53.66 -72.75 -73.70
CA LEU A 219 -52.85 -71.53 -73.86
C LEU A 219 -53.44 -70.33 -73.09
N VAL A 220 -54.77 -70.32 -72.88
CA VAL A 220 -55.49 -69.21 -72.23
C VAL A 220 -55.13 -69.05 -70.74
N ASN A 221 -54.72 -70.13 -70.06
CA ASN A 221 -54.37 -70.07 -68.63
C ASN A 221 -53.12 -69.20 -68.37
N THR A 222 -52.14 -69.22 -69.28
CA THR A 222 -50.91 -68.43 -69.14
C THR A 222 -51.14 -66.92 -69.26
N LEU A 223 -52.05 -66.52 -70.15
CA LEU A 223 -52.42 -65.11 -70.34
C LEU A 223 -53.20 -64.57 -69.12
N ALA A 224 -54.03 -65.39 -68.48
CA ALA A 224 -54.85 -64.95 -67.35
C ALA A 224 -54.03 -64.66 -66.08
N VAL A 225 -52.98 -65.43 -65.79
CA VAL A 225 -52.07 -65.18 -64.66
C VAL A 225 -51.36 -63.83 -64.82
N MET A 226 -50.96 -63.48 -66.05
CA MET A 226 -50.35 -62.19 -66.35
C MET A 226 -51.30 -61.02 -66.05
N PHE A 227 -52.57 -61.09 -66.40
CA PHE A 227 -53.47 -59.95 -66.19
C PHE A 227 -54.04 -59.86 -64.77
N CYS A 228 -54.22 -60.98 -64.05
CA CYS A 228 -55.01 -60.98 -62.81
C CYS A 228 -54.17 -61.06 -61.53
N THR A 229 -52.89 -61.43 -61.59
CA THR A 229 -51.98 -61.49 -60.42
C THR A 229 -51.01 -60.30 -60.32
N ILE A 230 -50.64 -59.69 -61.45
CA ILE A 230 -49.76 -58.51 -61.52
C ILE A 230 -50.28 -57.30 -60.69
N PRO A 231 -51.60 -57.00 -60.64
CA PRO A 231 -52.11 -55.86 -59.87
C PRO A 231 -51.80 -55.91 -58.37
N GLN A 232 -51.71 -57.10 -57.77
CA GLN A 232 -51.50 -57.27 -56.32
C GLN A 232 -50.02 -57.10 -55.91
N TYR A 233 -49.07 -57.55 -56.74
CA TYR A 233 -47.64 -57.52 -56.41
C TYR A 233 -47.04 -56.10 -56.45
N ILE A 234 -47.49 -55.29 -57.41
CA ILE A 234 -46.96 -53.94 -57.63
C ILE A 234 -47.36 -52.96 -56.52
N GLN A 235 -48.52 -53.15 -55.88
CA GLN A 235 -48.98 -52.28 -54.79
C GLN A 235 -48.00 -52.30 -53.60
N THR A 236 -47.56 -53.50 -53.22
CA THR A 236 -46.64 -53.71 -52.10
C THR A 236 -45.25 -53.16 -52.45
N PHE A 237 -44.80 -53.36 -53.69
CA PHE A 237 -43.54 -52.82 -54.19
C PHE A 237 -43.48 -51.28 -54.14
N ILE A 238 -44.53 -50.58 -54.59
CA ILE A 238 -44.54 -49.10 -54.60
C ILE A 238 -44.54 -48.52 -53.17
N ARG A 239 -45.31 -49.10 -52.25
CA ARG A 239 -45.39 -48.57 -50.87
C ARG A 239 -44.04 -48.68 -50.16
N THR A 240 -43.40 -49.84 -50.27
CA THR A 240 -42.17 -50.13 -49.52
C THR A 240 -40.93 -49.55 -50.22
N ASN A 241 -40.85 -49.64 -51.54
CA ASN A 241 -39.61 -49.33 -52.26
C ASN A 241 -39.58 -47.94 -52.91
N VAL A 242 -40.72 -47.24 -53.02
CA VAL A 242 -40.79 -45.93 -53.70
C VAL A 242 -41.24 -44.83 -52.74
N ALA A 243 -42.39 -44.99 -52.07
CA ALA A 243 -42.97 -43.90 -51.30
C ALA A 243 -42.18 -43.56 -50.03
N GLY A 244 -41.80 -44.57 -49.23
CA GLY A 244 -41.06 -44.36 -47.97
C GLY A 244 -39.65 -43.80 -48.17
N PRO A 245 -38.79 -44.43 -48.99
CA PRO A 245 -37.44 -43.94 -49.24
C PRO A 245 -37.41 -42.53 -49.82
N LEU A 246 -38.37 -42.17 -50.67
CA LEU A 246 -38.46 -40.84 -51.27
C LEU A 246 -38.86 -39.76 -50.25
N THR A 247 -39.79 -40.05 -49.34
CA THR A 247 -40.14 -39.09 -48.28
C THR A 247 -39.00 -38.90 -47.29
N ASP A 248 -38.33 -39.98 -46.90
CA ASP A 248 -37.19 -39.90 -45.98
C ASP A 248 -36.01 -39.16 -46.58
N ALA A 249 -35.71 -39.37 -47.87
CA ALA A 249 -34.67 -38.62 -48.57
C ALA A 249 -35.00 -37.12 -48.65
N LEU A 250 -36.26 -36.76 -48.94
CA LEU A 250 -36.70 -35.37 -48.97
C LEU A 250 -36.67 -34.71 -47.60
N ASP A 251 -37.04 -35.43 -46.54
CA ASP A 251 -37.00 -34.90 -45.17
C ASP A 251 -35.55 -34.74 -44.65
N ARG A 252 -34.63 -35.64 -45.00
CA ARG A 252 -33.19 -35.46 -44.71
C ARG A 252 -32.62 -34.23 -45.38
N VAL A 253 -32.92 -34.03 -46.67
CA VAL A 253 -32.48 -32.84 -47.40
C VAL A 253 -33.10 -31.58 -46.79
N ARG A 254 -34.37 -31.62 -46.37
CA ARG A 254 -35.03 -30.50 -45.70
C ARG A 254 -34.36 -30.12 -44.37
N ALA A 255 -33.97 -31.11 -43.56
CA ALA A 255 -33.32 -30.89 -42.27
C ALA A 255 -31.99 -30.14 -42.41
N GLU A 256 -31.25 -30.35 -43.49
CA GLU A 256 -29.99 -29.67 -43.77
C GLU A 256 -30.15 -28.16 -43.98
N PHE A 257 -31.37 -27.68 -44.28
CA PHE A 257 -31.67 -26.26 -44.48
C PHE A 257 -32.44 -25.62 -43.31
N GLU A 258 -32.42 -26.23 -42.13
CA GLU A 258 -32.98 -25.65 -40.90
C GLU A 258 -31.94 -24.81 -40.15
N PHE A 259 -31.84 -23.53 -40.51
CA PHE A 259 -30.94 -22.60 -39.83
C PHE A 259 -31.63 -21.89 -38.65
N ASN A 260 -31.05 -22.01 -37.45
CA ASN A 260 -31.36 -21.19 -36.28
C ASN A 260 -30.11 -20.42 -35.86
N ILE A 261 -30.12 -19.10 -36.01
CA ILE A 261 -28.97 -18.24 -35.71
C ILE A 261 -29.32 -17.36 -34.52
N SER A 262 -28.66 -17.58 -33.39
CA SER A 262 -28.68 -16.70 -32.22
C SER A 262 -27.29 -16.11 -32.01
N VAL A 263 -27.20 -14.78 -31.95
CA VAL A 263 -25.96 -14.06 -31.65
C VAL A 263 -26.11 -13.45 -30.27
N VAL A 264 -25.41 -13.98 -29.28
CA VAL A 264 -25.39 -13.46 -27.91
C VAL A 264 -23.99 -12.92 -27.63
N HIS A 265 -23.90 -11.65 -27.26
CA HIS A 265 -22.65 -11.01 -26.91
C HIS A 265 -22.72 -10.45 -25.49
N HIS A 266 -21.74 -10.79 -24.65
CA HIS A 266 -21.57 -10.23 -23.31
C HIS A 266 -20.30 -9.37 -23.26
N PHE A 267 -20.45 -8.04 -23.33
CA PHE A 267 -19.38 -7.10 -23.01
C PHE A 267 -19.52 -6.65 -21.55
N ASN A 268 -19.10 -7.49 -20.60
CA ASN A 268 -19.01 -7.08 -19.19
C ASN A 268 -17.61 -6.53 -18.91
N VAL A 269 -17.47 -5.21 -19.02
CA VAL A 269 -16.28 -4.50 -18.53
C VAL A 269 -16.68 -3.82 -17.24
N SER A 270 -16.47 -4.51 -16.12
CA SER A 270 -16.68 -3.93 -14.79
C SER A 270 -15.34 -3.42 -14.25
N LEU A 271 -15.17 -2.09 -14.22
CA LEU A 271 -14.09 -1.44 -13.47
C LEU A 271 -14.58 -1.22 -12.03
N ASN A 272 -14.73 -2.29 -11.26
CA ASN A 272 -15.19 -2.19 -9.87
C ASN A 272 -14.00 -1.88 -8.94
N ALA A 273 -13.83 -0.61 -8.61
CA ALA A 273 -12.93 -0.18 -7.53
C ALA A 273 -13.72 -0.06 -6.22
N SER A 274 -13.15 -0.53 -5.11
CA SER A 274 -13.77 -0.47 -3.78
C SER A 274 -13.72 0.93 -3.15
N LYS A 275 -12.83 1.80 -3.64
CA LYS A 275 -12.67 3.20 -3.25
C LYS A 275 -12.29 4.03 -4.46
N SER A 276 -12.69 5.30 -4.47
CA SER A 276 -12.18 6.24 -5.46
C SER A 276 -10.73 6.61 -5.15
N LEU A 277 -9.93 6.88 -6.18
CA LEU A 277 -8.53 7.26 -6.02
C LEU A 277 -8.37 8.63 -5.32
N GLY A 278 -9.37 9.52 -5.46
CA GLY A 278 -9.48 10.74 -4.66
C GLY A 278 -9.62 10.48 -3.16
N GLU A 279 -10.49 9.55 -2.75
CA GLU A 279 -10.66 9.18 -1.33
C GLU A 279 -9.40 8.56 -0.73
N VAL A 280 -8.63 7.79 -1.49
CA VAL A 280 -7.35 7.22 -1.02
C VAL A 280 -6.35 8.33 -0.68
N SER A 281 -6.29 9.39 -1.50
CA SER A 281 -5.40 10.53 -1.24
C SER A 281 -5.82 11.34 0.00
N ALA A 282 -7.12 11.48 0.22
CA ALA A 282 -7.68 12.17 1.38
C ALA A 282 -7.44 11.38 2.69
N ASP A 283 -7.67 10.07 2.68
CA ASP A 283 -7.40 9.17 3.80
C ASP A 283 -5.91 9.22 4.23
N MET A 284 -5.00 9.32 3.25
CA MET A 284 -3.57 9.44 3.53
C MET A 284 -3.20 10.77 4.19
N MET A 285 -3.76 11.89 3.73
CA MET A 285 -3.51 13.21 4.34
C MET A 285 -4.08 13.30 5.76
N GLU A 286 -5.28 12.74 5.99
CA GLU A 286 -5.89 12.63 7.32
C GLU A 286 -5.00 11.81 8.28
N ALA A 287 -4.41 10.71 7.79
CA ALA A 287 -3.50 9.90 8.58
C ALA A 287 -2.23 10.68 8.99
N VAL A 288 -1.69 11.52 8.10
CA VAL A 288 -0.55 12.41 8.38
C VAL A 288 -0.89 13.39 9.51
N TYR A 289 -2.02 14.10 9.42
CA TYR A 289 -2.45 15.04 10.45
C TYR A 289 -2.67 14.37 11.80
N ARG A 290 -3.31 13.20 11.81
CA ARG A 290 -3.57 12.44 13.06
C ARG A 290 -2.28 12.01 13.77
N HIS A 291 -1.23 11.64 13.03
CA HIS A 291 0.07 11.31 13.63
C HIS A 291 0.84 12.53 14.15
N MET A 292 0.55 13.73 13.62
CA MET A 292 1.21 14.98 14.00
C MET A 292 0.51 15.75 15.14
N GLU A 293 -0.78 15.51 15.35
CA GLU A 293 -1.57 16.07 16.45
C GLU A 293 -0.95 15.92 17.86
N PRO A 294 -0.41 14.75 18.28
CA PRO A 294 0.19 14.63 19.62
C PRO A 294 1.40 15.55 19.79
N TYR A 295 2.19 15.77 18.75
CA TYR A 295 3.37 16.63 18.83
C TYR A 295 2.99 18.11 18.96
N HIS A 296 1.95 18.56 18.24
CA HIS A 296 1.39 19.91 18.39
C HIS A 296 0.89 20.15 19.82
N ARG A 297 0.11 19.20 20.35
CA ARG A 297 -0.35 19.27 21.76
C ARG A 297 0.80 19.29 22.77
N VAL A 298 1.89 18.56 22.53
CA VAL A 298 3.06 18.57 23.43
C VAL A 298 3.76 19.92 23.42
N LEU A 299 3.86 20.61 22.28
CA LEU A 299 4.45 21.95 22.21
C LEU A 299 3.56 23.00 22.89
N GLU A 300 2.24 22.91 22.72
CA GLU A 300 1.29 23.73 23.48
C GLU A 300 1.41 23.46 24.97
N LEU A 301 1.53 22.20 25.39
CA LEU A 301 1.77 21.85 26.79
C LEU A 301 3.12 22.38 27.30
N PHE A 302 4.14 22.44 26.43
CA PHE A 302 5.45 22.98 26.77
C PHE A 302 5.39 24.45 27.17
N SER A 303 4.44 25.24 26.66
CA SER A 303 4.25 26.63 27.10
C SER A 303 3.87 26.71 28.58
N TYR A 304 2.90 25.90 29.01
CA TYR A 304 2.49 25.79 30.42
C TYR A 304 3.59 25.18 31.30
N ILE A 305 4.29 24.16 30.79
CA ILE A 305 5.42 23.54 31.49
C ILE A 305 6.58 24.54 31.65
N SER A 306 6.77 25.48 30.73
CA SER A 306 7.87 26.46 30.81
C SER A 306 7.80 27.30 32.09
N PHE A 307 6.60 27.72 32.50
CA PHE A 307 6.39 28.44 33.75
C PHE A 307 6.68 27.56 34.98
N LEU A 308 6.18 26.31 34.97
CA LEU A 308 6.47 25.34 36.03
C LEU A 308 7.97 25.02 36.11
N ALA A 309 8.67 24.99 34.98
CA ALA A 309 10.10 24.77 34.93
C ALA A 309 10.89 25.94 35.52
N ILE A 310 10.46 27.18 35.29
CA ILE A 310 11.03 28.36 35.97
C ILE A 310 10.85 28.23 37.49
N LEU A 311 9.64 27.92 37.95
CA LEU A 311 9.39 27.68 39.38
C LEU A 311 10.24 26.55 39.95
N TYR A 312 10.44 25.47 39.17
CA TYR A 312 11.31 24.35 39.53
C TYR A 312 12.78 24.77 39.66
N LEU A 313 13.29 25.62 38.76
CA LEU A 313 14.65 26.18 38.86
C LEU A 313 14.81 27.04 40.12
N PHE A 314 13.79 27.83 40.47
CA PHE A 314 13.75 28.59 41.72
C PHE A 314 13.74 27.66 42.94
N TYR A 315 12.92 26.61 42.92
CA TYR A 315 12.89 25.59 43.96
C TYR A 315 14.26 24.92 44.13
N GLN A 316 14.93 24.56 43.04
CA GLN A 316 16.27 23.97 43.08
C GLN A 316 17.30 24.94 43.67
N ALA A 317 17.24 26.24 43.32
CA ALA A 317 18.10 27.25 43.93
C ALA A 317 17.87 27.37 45.45
N VAL A 318 16.62 27.40 45.90
CA VAL A 318 16.27 27.42 47.33
C VAL A 318 16.75 26.15 48.04
N ARG A 319 16.55 24.98 47.43
CA ARG A 319 17.02 23.69 47.95
C ARG A 319 18.54 23.64 48.06
N TYR A 320 19.25 24.09 47.02
CA TYR A 320 20.72 24.16 47.02
C TYR A 320 21.21 25.06 48.15
N ARG A 321 20.64 26.25 48.30
CA ARG A 321 20.94 27.16 49.42
C ARG A 321 20.70 26.49 50.78
N ARG A 322 19.56 25.84 50.99
CA ARG A 322 19.25 25.17 52.26
C ARG A 322 20.27 24.08 52.60
N ARG A 323 20.67 23.27 51.62
CA ARG A 323 21.70 22.25 51.80
C ARG A 323 23.07 22.86 52.06
N TYR A 324 23.44 23.89 51.29
CA TYR A 324 24.70 24.61 51.46
C TYR A 324 24.89 25.17 52.88
N LEU A 325 23.80 25.58 53.53
CA LEU A 325 23.83 26.15 54.89
C LEU A 325 23.70 25.11 56.02
N ARG A 326 23.29 23.86 55.72
CA ARG A 326 23.02 22.83 56.73
C ARG A 326 23.98 21.64 56.69
N ASP A 327 24.56 21.36 55.52
CA ASP A 327 25.38 20.17 55.29
C ASP A 327 26.77 20.60 54.81
N ASP A 328 27.77 20.40 55.67
CA ASP A 328 29.16 20.77 55.40
C ASP A 328 29.85 19.83 54.40
N THR A 329 29.28 18.65 54.14
CA THR A 329 29.81 17.70 53.14
C THR A 329 29.33 18.01 51.72
N PHE A 330 28.21 18.71 51.59
CA PHE A 330 27.54 18.97 50.32
C PHE A 330 28.33 19.93 49.41
N ASP A 331 28.80 19.46 48.26
CA ASP A 331 29.53 20.29 47.27
C ASP A 331 30.79 20.98 47.88
N ASN A 332 31.38 20.36 48.90
CA ASN A 332 32.57 20.86 49.61
C ASN A 332 33.84 20.12 49.16
N VAL A 333 34.21 20.30 47.89
CA VAL A 333 35.37 19.62 47.28
C VAL A 333 36.40 20.60 46.70
N TYR A 334 36.23 21.90 46.94
CA TYR A 334 37.00 22.93 46.26
C TYR A 334 38.10 23.53 47.14
N ILE A 335 39.31 23.62 46.59
CA ILE A 335 40.45 24.27 47.23
C ILE A 335 40.50 25.74 46.80
N THR A 336 40.03 26.64 47.66
CA THR A 336 40.00 28.09 47.39
C THR A 336 41.26 28.79 47.88
N ARG A 337 41.46 30.05 47.46
CA ARG A 337 42.51 30.92 48.05
C ARG A 337 42.38 31.03 49.57
N ARG A 338 41.16 31.18 50.09
CA ARG A 338 40.88 31.18 51.54
C ARG A 338 41.23 29.87 52.24
N PHE A 339 41.10 28.73 51.55
CA PHE A 339 41.55 27.44 52.07
C PHE A 339 43.07 27.39 52.19
N VAL A 340 43.79 27.89 51.17
CA VAL A 340 45.25 27.98 51.18
C VAL A 340 45.72 28.91 52.31
N GLU A 341 45.09 30.07 52.49
CA GLU A 341 45.36 30.99 53.61
C GLU A 341 45.08 30.36 54.99
N LEU A 342 44.09 29.46 55.09
CA LEU A 342 43.84 28.71 56.31
C LEU A 342 44.96 27.70 56.59
N ASP A 343 45.40 26.97 55.56
CA ASP A 343 46.49 25.98 55.67
C ASP A 343 47.84 26.64 56.01
N LEU A 344 48.13 27.81 55.43
CA LEU A 344 49.31 28.61 55.74
C LEU A 344 49.32 29.08 57.20
N ARG A 345 48.17 29.58 57.71
CA ARG A 345 48.04 29.96 59.13
C ARG A 345 48.21 28.77 60.07
N CYS A 346 47.74 27.58 59.68
CA CYS A 346 48.02 26.36 60.45
C CYS A 346 49.53 26.07 60.47
N ALA A 347 50.23 26.23 59.35
CA ALA A 347 51.68 26.03 59.25
C ALA A 347 52.46 26.99 60.17
N GLU A 348 52.11 28.29 60.15
CA GLU A 348 52.71 29.32 61.01
C GLU A 348 52.51 29.01 62.51
N GLN A 349 51.39 28.38 62.86
CA GLN A 349 51.06 27.97 64.23
C GLN A 349 51.63 26.60 64.63
N GLY A 350 52.45 25.97 63.78
CA GLY A 350 53.00 24.63 64.03
C GLY A 350 51.95 23.50 64.01
N ARG A 351 50.78 23.73 63.43
CA ARG A 351 49.70 22.73 63.28
C ARG A 351 49.92 21.92 61.99
N PRO A 352 49.43 20.67 61.93
CA PRO A 352 49.60 19.81 60.76
C PRO A 352 48.95 20.44 59.51
N THR A 353 49.70 20.46 58.41
CA THR A 353 49.28 21.01 57.12
C THR A 353 48.69 19.94 56.20
N VAL A 354 47.80 20.34 55.29
CA VAL A 354 47.14 19.45 54.33
C VAL A 354 47.74 19.58 52.93
N LEU A 355 48.30 20.74 52.56
CA LEU A 355 48.94 20.92 51.25
C LEU A 355 50.42 20.49 51.29
N PRO A 356 50.99 19.92 50.21
CA PRO A 356 50.41 19.68 48.88
C PRO A 356 49.47 18.46 48.82
N LEU A 357 48.54 18.47 47.86
CA LEU A 357 47.66 17.33 47.57
C LEU A 357 48.39 16.23 46.79
N SER A 358 48.17 14.97 47.19
CA SER A 358 48.65 13.79 46.46
C SER A 358 47.96 13.66 45.10
N ALA A 359 48.55 12.88 44.19
CA ALA A 359 48.00 12.68 42.84
C ALA A 359 46.57 12.11 42.85
N LEU A 360 46.27 11.21 43.79
CA LEU A 360 44.93 10.64 43.97
C LEU A 360 43.93 11.68 44.50
N GLU A 361 44.37 12.52 45.45
CA GLU A 361 43.56 13.59 46.03
C GLU A 361 43.23 14.69 45.02
N ARG A 362 44.15 15.02 44.11
CA ARG A 362 43.89 15.99 43.01
C ARG A 362 42.75 15.58 42.09
N GLY A 363 42.42 14.28 42.03
CA GLY A 363 41.25 13.80 41.29
C GLY A 363 39.91 14.07 42.00
N ARG A 364 39.93 14.28 43.33
CA ARG A 364 38.75 14.49 44.18
C ARG A 364 38.60 15.95 44.62
N TYR A 365 39.69 16.63 44.97
CA TYR A 365 39.71 18.03 45.39
C TYR A 365 40.27 18.91 44.29
N ILE A 366 39.52 19.92 43.88
CA ILE A 366 39.81 20.73 42.70
C ILE A 366 39.83 22.24 43.01
N PRO A 367 40.71 23.03 42.38
CA PRO A 367 40.59 24.48 42.42
C PRO A 367 39.29 24.92 41.70
N PRO A 368 38.57 25.94 42.19
CA PRO A 368 37.34 26.44 41.54
C PRO A 368 37.56 26.85 40.08
N GLY A 369 38.68 27.55 39.81
CA GLY A 369 39.06 28.05 38.48
C GLY A 369 39.88 27.05 37.65
N ALA A 370 40.01 25.80 38.08
CA ALA A 370 40.73 24.79 37.31
C ALA A 370 39.99 24.47 36.01
N LEU A 371 40.72 24.51 34.89
CA LEU A 371 40.19 24.11 33.58
C LEU A 371 39.96 22.59 33.49
N TRP A 372 40.63 21.77 34.29
CA TRP A 372 40.40 20.32 34.29
C TRP A 372 39.15 19.93 35.08
N LEU A 373 38.55 18.81 34.67
CA LEU A 373 37.35 18.23 35.26
C LEU A 373 37.72 17.20 36.33
N SER A 374 36.98 17.16 37.44
CA SER A 374 37.06 16.07 38.42
C SER A 374 36.61 14.74 37.79
N LYS A 375 37.01 13.60 38.35
CA LYS A 375 36.56 12.26 37.88
C LYS A 375 35.03 12.17 37.74
N LYS A 376 34.29 12.74 38.70
CA LYS A 376 32.82 12.78 38.67
C LYS A 376 32.28 13.68 37.56
N GLU A 377 32.87 14.85 37.37
CA GLU A 377 32.47 15.79 36.32
C GLU A 377 32.79 15.23 34.93
N ARG A 378 33.91 14.53 34.77
CA ARG A 378 34.34 13.90 33.50
C ARG A 378 33.39 12.77 33.08
N GLN A 379 32.98 11.92 34.01
CA GLN A 379 32.01 10.86 33.74
C GLN A 379 30.66 11.45 33.32
N GLN A 380 30.20 12.50 34.02
CA GLN A 380 28.95 13.19 33.67
C GLN A 380 29.04 13.90 32.32
N TYR A 381 30.17 14.54 32.01
CA TYR A 381 30.44 15.17 30.72
C TYR A 381 30.38 14.14 29.59
N GLY A 382 31.06 12.99 29.74
CA GLY A 382 31.04 11.93 28.72
C GLY A 382 29.64 11.39 28.44
N LEU A 383 28.85 11.11 29.48
CA LEU A 383 27.46 10.65 29.33
C LEU A 383 26.58 11.70 28.62
N GLN A 384 26.79 12.98 28.94
CA GLN A 384 26.04 14.08 28.33
C GLN A 384 26.42 14.31 26.87
N LEU A 385 27.72 14.26 26.54
CA LEU A 385 28.21 14.40 25.18
C LEU A 385 27.74 13.25 24.30
N PHE A 386 27.75 12.02 24.82
CA PHE A 386 27.20 10.86 24.13
C PHE A 386 25.70 11.02 23.85
N GLY A 387 24.93 11.45 24.85
CA GLY A 387 23.51 11.77 24.68
C GLY A 387 23.29 12.83 23.60
N PHE A 388 24.03 13.93 23.65
CA PHE A 388 23.98 15.00 22.65
C PHE A 388 24.27 14.47 21.24
N LEU A 389 25.36 13.72 21.06
CA LEU A 389 25.76 13.19 19.75
C LEU A 389 24.67 12.28 19.14
N ARG A 390 24.06 11.42 19.96
CA ARG A 390 22.94 10.57 19.54
C ARG A 390 21.75 11.40 19.03
N HIS A 391 21.40 12.47 19.73
CA HIS A 391 20.28 13.33 19.33
C HIS A 391 20.59 14.23 18.13
N VAL A 392 21.84 14.66 17.97
CA VAL A 392 22.29 15.36 16.76
C VAL A 392 22.23 14.42 15.56
N LEU A 393 22.67 13.17 15.71
CA LEU A 393 22.59 12.18 14.64
C LEU A 393 21.15 11.97 14.18
N LEU A 394 20.20 11.83 15.12
CA LEU A 394 18.78 11.69 14.82
C LEU A 394 18.20 12.95 14.15
N GLY A 395 18.51 14.14 14.67
CA GLY A 395 18.00 15.39 14.09
C GLY A 395 18.55 15.63 12.69
N LEU A 396 19.85 15.41 12.51
CA LEU A 396 20.52 15.50 11.21
C LEU A 396 19.95 14.48 10.22
N SER A 397 19.66 13.24 10.64
CA SER A 397 19.06 12.24 9.73
C SER A 397 17.68 12.66 9.23
N ILE A 398 16.85 13.30 10.07
CA ILE A 398 15.53 13.80 9.67
C ILE A 398 15.68 14.98 8.71
N ILE A 399 16.56 15.93 9.00
CA ILE A 399 16.82 17.10 8.13
C ILE A 399 17.36 16.65 6.77
N LEU A 400 18.31 15.71 6.76
CA LEU A 400 18.84 15.14 5.52
C LEU A 400 17.76 14.39 4.74
N ALA A 401 16.89 13.65 5.43
CA ALA A 401 15.76 12.98 4.79
C ALA A 401 14.82 13.98 4.13
N ASP A 402 14.45 15.07 4.81
CA ASP A 402 13.57 16.12 4.27
C ASP A 402 14.18 16.77 3.02
N TYR A 403 15.45 17.20 3.08
CA TYR A 403 16.16 17.72 1.91
C TYR A 403 16.24 16.69 0.78
N SER A 404 16.54 15.42 1.10
CA SER A 404 16.68 14.37 0.08
C SER A 404 15.37 14.08 -0.63
N ILE A 405 14.24 14.05 0.09
CA ILE A 405 12.93 13.86 -0.51
C ILE A 405 12.57 15.09 -1.34
N PHE A 406 12.75 16.31 -0.81
CA PHE A 406 12.49 17.53 -1.58
C PHE A 406 13.24 17.53 -2.92
N TRP A 407 14.57 17.30 -2.90
CA TRP A 407 15.38 17.26 -4.11
C TRP A 407 15.00 16.12 -5.05
N LEU A 408 14.69 14.94 -4.50
CA LEU A 408 14.23 13.81 -5.30
C LEU A 408 12.91 14.13 -6.01
N LEU A 409 11.96 14.76 -5.31
CA LEU A 409 10.67 15.16 -5.87
C LEU A 409 10.80 16.29 -6.87
N ASP A 410 11.70 17.25 -6.65
CA ASP A 410 11.96 18.32 -7.62
C ASP A 410 12.63 17.78 -8.89
N LEU A 411 13.56 16.83 -8.74
CA LEU A 411 14.14 16.09 -9.87
C LEU A 411 13.07 15.32 -10.64
N PHE A 412 12.18 14.61 -9.95
CA PHE A 412 11.06 13.92 -10.58
C PHE A 412 10.12 14.91 -11.27
N ARG A 413 9.80 16.04 -10.65
CA ARG A 413 8.99 17.09 -11.27
C ARG A 413 9.62 17.58 -12.58
N HIS A 414 10.93 17.83 -12.60
CA HIS A 414 11.62 18.25 -13.81
C HIS A 414 11.65 17.14 -14.88
N GLN A 415 11.98 15.91 -14.51
CA GLN A 415 12.11 14.79 -15.45
C GLN A 415 10.75 14.30 -15.99
N LEU A 416 9.70 14.29 -15.16
CA LEU A 416 8.35 13.89 -15.54
C LEU A 416 7.51 15.04 -16.16
N SER A 417 7.97 16.30 -16.07
CA SER A 417 7.37 17.38 -16.86
C SER A 417 7.58 17.20 -18.37
N ALA A 418 8.57 16.39 -18.77
CA ALA A 418 8.70 15.90 -20.13
C ALA A 418 7.67 14.78 -20.36
N GLU A 419 6.74 14.99 -21.30
CA GLU A 419 5.71 14.00 -21.65
C GLU A 419 6.34 12.62 -21.96
N ILE A 420 6.22 11.67 -21.03
CA ILE A 420 6.59 10.28 -21.29
C ILE A 420 5.46 9.66 -22.10
N ILE A 421 5.54 9.82 -23.41
CA ILE A 421 4.67 9.13 -24.35
C ILE A 421 5.14 7.68 -24.38
N ALA A 422 4.44 6.78 -23.69
CA ALA A 422 4.66 5.36 -23.84
C ALA A 422 4.25 4.98 -25.27
N ARG A 423 5.23 4.89 -26.17
CA ARG A 423 5.03 4.33 -27.51
C ARG A 423 5.04 2.81 -27.38
N ALA A 424 3.99 2.14 -27.86
CA ALA A 424 4.01 0.70 -27.99
C ALA A 424 5.24 0.29 -28.83
N PRO A 425 6.10 -0.64 -28.37
CA PRO A 425 7.42 -0.90 -28.95
C PRO A 425 7.39 -1.45 -30.38
N SER A 426 6.22 -1.82 -30.90
CA SER A 426 5.99 -2.06 -32.32
C SER A 426 4.53 -1.82 -32.67
N THR A 427 4.26 -0.84 -33.53
CA THR A 427 2.98 -0.71 -34.23
C THR A 427 3.01 -1.68 -35.41
N MET A 428 2.22 -2.75 -35.38
CA MET A 428 2.10 -3.70 -36.50
C MET A 428 1.04 -3.18 -37.46
N THR A 429 1.47 -2.59 -38.57
CA THR A 429 0.56 -2.15 -39.63
C THR A 429 0.15 -3.34 -40.49
N ILE A 430 -1.05 -3.87 -40.24
CA ILE A 430 -1.63 -4.94 -41.04
C ILE A 430 -2.40 -4.29 -42.20
N SER A 431 -1.96 -4.48 -43.44
CA SER A 431 -2.70 -4.01 -44.62
C SER A 431 -3.48 -5.15 -45.25
N VAL A 432 -4.80 -5.01 -45.35
CA VAL A 432 -5.67 -5.98 -46.02
C VAL A 432 -5.88 -5.54 -47.47
N ASN A 433 -5.43 -6.35 -48.43
CA ASN A 433 -5.54 -6.03 -49.86
C ASN A 433 -6.57 -6.95 -50.53
N GLY A 434 -7.69 -6.37 -50.96
CA GLY A 434 -8.79 -7.09 -51.61
C GLY A 434 -10.09 -6.29 -51.58
N SER A 435 -10.97 -6.49 -52.56
CA SER A 435 -12.27 -5.79 -52.68
C SER A 435 -13.48 -6.68 -52.34
N GLY A 436 -13.24 -7.86 -51.77
CA GLY A 436 -14.28 -8.81 -51.41
C GLY A 436 -14.86 -8.57 -50.01
N TYR A 437 -16.02 -9.17 -49.74
CA TYR A 437 -16.72 -9.09 -48.46
C TYR A 437 -15.86 -9.57 -47.26
N THR A 438 -15.00 -10.57 -47.46
CA THR A 438 -14.04 -11.03 -46.45
C THR A 438 -12.98 -9.96 -46.14
N SER A 439 -12.54 -9.21 -47.15
CA SER A 439 -11.59 -8.11 -46.99
C SER A 439 -12.15 -7.03 -46.07
N GLU A 440 -13.42 -6.66 -46.24
CA GLU A 440 -14.07 -5.67 -45.37
C GLU A 440 -14.16 -6.13 -43.91
N ILE A 441 -14.44 -7.41 -43.65
CA ILE A 441 -14.42 -7.98 -42.29
C ILE A 441 -13.02 -7.90 -41.67
N PHE A 442 -11.99 -8.27 -42.44
CA PHE A 442 -10.62 -8.18 -41.97
C PHE A 442 -10.17 -6.72 -41.79
N GLN A 443 -10.64 -5.78 -42.60
CA GLN A 443 -10.42 -4.34 -42.42
C GLN A 443 -11.05 -3.82 -41.14
N ASP A 444 -12.27 -4.27 -40.78
CA ASP A 444 -12.92 -3.90 -39.52
C ASP A 444 -12.19 -4.49 -38.30
N LEU A 445 -11.65 -5.71 -38.40
CA LEU A 445 -10.81 -6.30 -37.34
C LEU A 445 -9.47 -5.58 -37.18
N VAL A 446 -8.82 -5.26 -38.30
CA VAL A 446 -7.56 -4.54 -38.33
C VAL A 446 -7.75 -3.10 -37.83
N SER A 447 -8.87 -2.44 -38.14
CA SER A 447 -9.15 -1.10 -37.62
C SER A 447 -9.40 -1.11 -36.11
N ALA A 448 -10.08 -2.14 -35.56
CA ALA A 448 -10.22 -2.34 -34.11
C ALA A 448 -8.86 -2.54 -33.42
N PHE A 449 -7.98 -3.33 -34.05
CA PHE A 449 -6.62 -3.58 -33.56
C PHE A 449 -5.74 -2.32 -33.64
N ASN A 450 -5.80 -1.58 -34.74
CA ASN A 450 -5.09 -0.31 -34.91
C ASN A 450 -5.62 0.75 -33.93
N ALA A 451 -6.92 0.82 -33.65
CA ALA A 451 -7.48 1.74 -32.65
C ALA A 451 -6.97 1.48 -31.21
N LEU A 452 -6.66 0.22 -30.89
CA LEU A 452 -5.99 -0.18 -29.65
C LEU A 452 -4.49 0.17 -29.66
N GLN A 453 -3.84 0.14 -30.82
CA GLN A 453 -2.38 0.25 -30.97
C GLN A 453 -1.88 1.68 -31.27
N GLU A 454 -2.61 2.50 -32.02
CA GLU A 454 -2.25 3.87 -32.43
C GLU A 454 -2.36 4.89 -31.28
N GLY A 455 -2.62 4.42 -30.06
CA GLY A 455 -2.71 5.29 -28.90
C GLY A 455 -1.36 5.70 -28.34
N LYS A 456 -1.00 6.98 -28.49
CA LYS A 456 -0.10 7.65 -27.55
C LYS A 456 -0.78 7.62 -26.18
N VAL A 457 -0.31 6.76 -25.27
CA VAL A 457 -0.73 6.79 -23.87
C VAL A 457 0.25 7.69 -23.14
N SER A 458 -0.23 8.87 -22.73
CA SER A 458 0.52 9.73 -21.84
C SER A 458 0.35 9.17 -20.43
N VAL A 459 1.31 8.35 -19.99
CA VAL A 459 1.25 7.70 -18.67
C VAL A 459 1.37 8.74 -17.54
N LEU A 460 1.87 9.94 -17.84
CA LEU A 460 1.82 11.09 -16.94
C LEU A 460 1.55 12.38 -17.72
N SER A 461 0.40 13.01 -17.45
CA SER A 461 0.06 14.35 -17.94
C SER A 461 0.50 15.39 -16.90
N GLN A 462 0.69 16.65 -17.31
CA GLN A 462 0.99 17.77 -16.39
C GLN A 462 -0.05 17.95 -15.28
N VAL A 463 -1.24 17.35 -15.44
CA VAL A 463 -2.33 17.36 -14.46
C VAL A 463 -1.96 16.68 -13.14
N CYS A 464 -1.05 15.70 -13.14
CA CYS A 464 -0.65 14.94 -11.94
C CYS A 464 0.76 15.31 -11.44
N LEU A 465 1.23 16.53 -11.71
CA LEU A 465 2.58 16.96 -11.34
C LEU A 465 2.74 17.01 -9.81
N ILE A 466 3.86 16.49 -9.31
CA ILE A 466 4.24 16.59 -7.91
C ILE A 466 4.68 18.03 -7.64
N GLU A 467 4.05 18.68 -6.65
CA GLU A 467 4.48 19.99 -6.15
C GLU A 467 5.23 19.78 -4.82
N PRO A 468 6.58 19.75 -4.84
CA PRO A 468 7.36 19.61 -3.62
C PRO A 468 7.27 20.87 -2.76
N VAL A 469 7.20 20.70 -1.44
CA VAL A 469 7.24 21.79 -0.46
C VAL A 469 8.67 21.98 0.03
N GLU A 470 9.16 23.21 -0.12
CA GLU A 470 10.52 23.58 0.25
C GLU A 470 10.71 23.59 1.78
N PRO A 471 11.85 23.07 2.28
CA PRO A 471 12.19 23.13 3.69
C PRO A 471 12.31 24.56 4.21
N ASP A 472 11.63 24.88 5.32
CA ASP A 472 11.73 26.20 5.95
C ASP A 472 13.09 26.43 6.62
N HIS A 473 13.92 27.26 6.00
CA HIS A 473 15.24 27.63 6.50
C HIS A 473 15.21 28.31 7.87
N SER A 474 14.15 29.07 8.20
CA SER A 474 14.08 29.80 9.46
C SER A 474 13.93 28.86 10.66
N THR A 475 13.07 27.85 10.54
CA THR A 475 12.93 26.77 11.52
C THR A 475 14.23 25.97 11.65
N TYR A 476 14.94 25.72 10.55
CA TYR A 476 16.19 24.97 10.55
C TYR A 476 17.32 25.71 11.26
N ILE A 477 17.44 27.02 11.03
CA ILE A 477 18.37 27.88 11.76
C ILE A 477 18.03 27.87 13.25
N THR A 478 16.74 27.94 13.61
CA THR A 478 16.29 27.89 15.01
C THR A 478 16.67 26.57 15.68
N ILE A 479 16.44 25.43 15.01
CA ILE A 479 16.87 24.10 15.47
C ILE A 479 18.39 24.06 15.65
N GLY A 480 19.16 24.59 14.69
CA GLY A 480 20.62 24.70 14.77
C GLY A 480 21.10 25.52 15.97
N ILE A 481 20.47 26.66 16.24
CA ILE A 481 20.75 27.49 17.42
C ILE A 481 20.47 26.70 18.70
N LEU A 482 19.36 25.97 18.80
CA LEU A 482 19.03 25.16 19.98
C LEU A 482 20.05 24.05 20.23
N TYR A 483 20.50 23.34 19.18
CA TYR A 483 21.60 22.38 19.30
C TYR A 483 22.92 23.05 19.71
N GLY A 484 23.21 24.24 19.19
CA GLY A 484 24.37 25.04 19.60
C GLY A 484 24.33 25.43 21.08
N VAL A 485 23.17 25.89 21.58
CA VAL A 485 22.96 26.19 23.00
C VAL A 485 23.08 24.93 23.85
N TRP A 486 22.54 23.80 23.39
CA TRP A 486 22.68 22.53 24.11
C TRP A 486 24.14 22.05 24.17
N LEU A 487 24.90 22.20 23.08
CA LEU A 487 26.34 21.91 23.06
C LEU A 487 27.08 22.82 24.05
N PHE A 488 26.80 24.12 24.04
CA PHE A 488 27.37 25.07 24.98
C PHE A 488 27.11 24.65 26.43
N ILE A 489 25.87 24.30 26.77
CA ILE A 489 25.50 23.83 28.11
C ILE A 489 26.16 22.47 28.42
N SER A 490 26.38 21.60 27.43
CA SER A 490 27.07 20.33 27.61
C SER A 490 28.55 20.51 27.94
N VAL A 491 29.22 21.46 27.30
CA VAL A 491 30.65 21.78 27.52
C VAL A 491 30.84 22.62 28.79
N PHE A 492 30.09 23.70 28.94
CA PHE A 492 30.29 24.68 30.01
C PHE A 492 29.46 24.41 31.26
N GLY A 493 28.48 23.49 31.22
CA GLY A 493 27.55 23.26 32.32
C GLY A 493 28.20 22.81 33.63
N SER A 494 29.31 22.06 33.57
CA SER A 494 30.09 21.69 34.76
C SER A 494 30.71 22.93 35.41
N TYR A 495 31.30 23.84 34.64
CA TYR A 495 31.85 25.09 35.15
C TYR A 495 30.75 26.03 35.69
N MET A 496 29.60 26.10 35.02
CA MET A 496 28.44 26.83 35.52
C MET A 496 27.92 26.23 36.83
N ALA A 497 27.96 24.91 37.00
CA ALA A 497 27.58 24.28 38.26
C ALA A 497 28.48 24.72 39.43
N ARG A 498 29.78 24.99 39.19
CA ARG A 498 30.72 25.52 40.20
C ARG A 498 30.40 26.97 40.61
N LEU A 499 29.80 27.76 39.70
CA LEU A 499 29.39 29.13 39.98
C LEU A 499 28.33 29.19 41.09
N ARG A 500 27.48 28.16 41.24
CA ARG A 500 26.47 28.09 42.31
C ARG A 500 27.09 28.23 43.70
N ARG A 501 28.18 27.49 43.93
CA ARG A 501 28.94 27.56 45.18
C ARG A 501 29.61 28.91 45.35
N ALA A 502 30.15 29.51 44.27
CA ALA A 502 30.75 30.84 44.33
C ALA A 502 29.74 31.93 44.73
N VAL A 503 28.50 31.85 44.22
CA VAL A 503 27.40 32.74 44.66
C VAL A 503 27.13 32.55 46.16
N CYS A 504 26.97 31.31 46.64
CA CYS A 504 26.73 31.08 48.06
C CYS A 504 27.89 31.55 48.96
N ALA A 505 29.14 31.33 48.54
CA ALA A 505 30.33 31.77 49.28
C ALA A 505 30.44 33.31 49.37
N ALA A 506 30.01 34.03 48.34
CA ALA A 506 29.98 35.49 48.33
C ALA A 506 28.93 36.06 49.31
N TYR A 507 27.76 35.42 49.41
CA TYR A 507 26.66 35.87 50.27
C TYR A 507 26.77 35.39 51.74
N PHE A 508 27.42 34.26 52.00
CA PHE A 508 27.58 33.67 53.33
C PHE A 508 29.05 33.40 53.67
N PRO A 509 29.88 34.45 53.86
CA PRO A 509 31.32 34.29 54.06
C PRO A 509 31.69 33.56 55.37
N SER A 510 30.92 33.75 56.45
CA SER A 510 31.13 33.07 57.73
C SER A 510 30.88 31.56 57.63
N ARG A 511 29.78 31.17 56.99
CA ARG A 511 29.47 29.75 56.74
C ARG A 511 30.46 29.09 55.80
N GLU A 512 30.97 29.82 54.81
CA GLU A 512 32.04 29.30 53.97
C GLU A 512 33.32 29.02 54.79
N GLN A 513 33.67 29.86 55.76
CA GLN A 513 34.82 29.63 56.64
C GLN A 513 34.70 28.35 57.47
N GLU A 514 33.53 28.11 58.08
CA GLU A 514 33.24 26.88 58.84
C GLU A 514 33.42 25.64 57.95
N ARG A 515 32.88 25.70 56.73
CA ARG A 515 32.97 24.60 55.76
C ARG A 515 34.38 24.34 55.27
N LEU A 516 35.21 25.38 55.11
CA LEU A 516 36.61 25.21 54.77
C LEU A 516 37.40 24.56 55.92
N ALA A 517 37.13 24.95 57.17
CA ALA A 517 37.72 24.31 58.35
C ALA A 517 37.31 22.84 58.48
N PHE A 518 36.03 22.53 58.25
CA PHE A 518 35.51 21.17 58.21
C PHE A 518 36.20 20.33 57.11
N LEU A 519 36.35 20.89 55.90
CA LEU A 519 37.04 20.21 54.80
C LEU A 519 38.50 19.91 55.15
N HIS A 520 39.21 20.87 55.75
CA HIS A 520 40.60 20.70 56.19
C HIS A 520 40.72 19.55 57.21
N ASN A 521 39.83 19.53 58.21
CA ASN A 521 39.80 18.46 59.22
C ASN A 521 39.46 17.09 58.61
N ILE A 522 38.54 17.02 57.64
CA ILE A 522 38.21 15.76 56.95
C ILE A 522 39.39 15.22 56.14
N ILE A 523 40.11 16.08 55.43
CA ILE A 523 41.26 15.64 54.63
C ILE A 523 42.34 15.09 55.58
N ARG A 524 42.60 15.78 56.69
CA ARG A 524 43.52 15.32 57.72
C ARG A 524 43.11 13.97 58.31
N ALA A 525 41.87 13.86 58.79
CA ALA A 525 41.34 12.62 59.37
C ALA A 525 41.39 11.44 58.38
N ARG A 526 41.14 11.68 57.09
CA ARG A 526 41.28 10.64 56.05
C ARG A 526 42.72 10.20 55.85
N ARG A 527 43.70 11.11 55.91
CA ARG A 527 45.12 10.76 55.80
C ARG A 527 45.59 9.97 57.02
N GLU A 528 45.21 10.39 58.22
CA GLU A 528 45.48 9.66 59.47
C GLU A 528 44.88 8.25 59.42
N TRP A 529 43.62 8.13 58.97
CA TRP A 529 42.97 6.83 58.83
C TRP A 529 43.63 5.95 57.77
N LEU A 530 44.03 6.51 56.62
CA LEU A 530 44.77 5.77 55.58
C LEU A 530 46.14 5.30 56.09
N ALA A 531 46.87 6.15 56.83
CA ALA A 531 48.13 5.78 57.45
C ALA A 531 47.94 4.66 58.48
N PHE A 532 46.92 4.77 59.34
CA PHE A 532 46.56 3.74 60.30
C PHE A 532 46.20 2.41 59.63
N ALA A 533 45.37 2.44 58.58
CA ALA A 533 44.99 1.25 57.82
C ALA A 533 46.19 0.59 57.12
N MET A 534 47.13 1.39 56.57
CA MET A 534 48.37 0.87 56.00
C MET A 534 49.27 0.24 57.07
N CYS A 535 49.40 0.85 58.25
CA CYS A 535 50.16 0.29 59.36
C CYS A 535 49.55 -1.04 59.86
N GLN A 536 48.23 -1.13 59.98
CA GLN A 536 47.54 -2.39 60.37
C GLN A 536 47.68 -3.49 59.31
N GLY A 537 47.53 -3.16 58.03
CA GLY A 537 47.77 -4.13 56.95
C GLY A 537 49.23 -4.59 56.87
N GLY A 538 50.17 -3.70 57.21
CA GLY A 538 51.60 -4.00 57.33
C GLY A 538 51.91 -4.93 58.51
N THR A 539 51.35 -4.68 59.70
CA THR A 539 51.54 -5.54 60.87
C THR A 539 50.86 -6.90 60.72
N GLN A 540 49.69 -6.99 60.07
CA GLN A 540 49.08 -8.29 59.74
C GLN A 540 49.95 -9.09 58.76
N ARG A 541 50.48 -8.47 57.70
CA ARG A 541 51.41 -9.15 56.78
C ARG A 541 52.72 -9.56 57.46
N LEU A 542 53.27 -8.74 58.35
CA LEU A 542 54.47 -9.07 59.14
C LEU A 542 54.20 -10.17 60.17
N ALA A 543 53.03 -10.22 60.78
CA ALA A 543 52.63 -11.30 61.69
C ALA A 543 52.45 -12.64 60.96
N ASP A 544 51.88 -12.63 59.75
CA ASP A 544 51.76 -13.83 58.90
C ASP A 544 53.13 -14.28 58.36
N THR A 545 54.01 -13.34 58.01
CA THR A 545 55.40 -13.65 57.60
C THR A 545 56.24 -14.14 58.78
N GLY A 546 56.00 -13.60 59.99
CA GLY A 546 56.61 -14.03 61.25
C GLY A 546 56.17 -15.44 61.66
N LYS A 547 54.88 -15.78 61.52
CA LYS A 547 54.38 -17.15 61.69
C LYS A 547 54.95 -18.12 60.66
N SER A 548 55.09 -17.69 59.40
CA SER A 548 55.71 -18.50 58.35
C SER A 548 57.21 -18.75 58.59
N ARG A 549 57.96 -17.76 59.11
CA ARG A 549 59.36 -17.95 59.55
C ARG A 549 59.48 -18.79 60.81
N LEU A 550 58.55 -18.69 61.77
CA LEU A 550 58.52 -19.56 62.96
C LEU A 550 58.21 -21.01 62.58
N PHE A 551 57.31 -21.23 61.61
CA PHE A 551 57.07 -22.55 61.01
C PHE A 551 58.31 -23.09 60.28
N LEU A 552 59.04 -22.25 59.54
CA LEU A 552 60.29 -22.65 58.87
C LEU A 552 61.43 -22.97 59.86
N ILE A 553 61.50 -22.28 61.00
CA ILE A 553 62.50 -22.56 62.06
C ILE A 553 62.12 -23.82 62.88
N LEU A 554 60.83 -24.11 63.04
CA LEU A 554 60.34 -25.34 63.69
C LEU A 554 60.44 -26.59 62.80
N ILE A 555 60.59 -26.43 61.49
CA ILE A 555 60.78 -27.54 60.53
C ILE A 555 62.27 -27.86 60.29
N SER A 556 63.20 -27.00 60.77
CA SER A 556 64.64 -27.19 60.60
C SER A 556 65.38 -27.69 61.85
N ARG A 557 64.72 -28.41 62.76
CA ARG A 557 65.36 -28.98 63.95
C ARG A 557 65.05 -30.44 64.15
#